data_AF-A0A3M7P6P8-F1
#
_entry.id   AF-A0A3M7P6P8-F1
#
_cell.length_a   1.000
_cell.length_b   1.000
_cell.length_c   1.000
_cell.angle_alpha   90.00
_cell.angle_beta   90.00
_cell.angle_gamma   90.00
#
_symmetry.space_group_name_H-M   'P 1'
#
loop_
_entity.id
_entity.type
_entity.pdbx_description
1 polymer ?
#
loop_
_entity_poly.entity_id
_entity_poly.type
_entity_poly.pdbx_seq_one_letter_code
_entity_poly.pdbx_strand_id
1 'polypeptide(L)'
;ISTDFELSIINAVDEVFSDTETCGCFFHIKKSIWRHVQEYGLATAYKDIKEDNQTKLYTKMLACLAFVPVEEVVSAFETLKKASPSNLGKLYKYFEQYYIGPLTRGRSPKR
;
A
#
# COMPACT_ATOMS: atom_id res chain seq x y z
N ILE A 1 17.62 4.30 -7.57
CA ILE A 1 16.98 3.10 -8.17
C ILE A 1 15.51 3.05 -7.73
N SER A 2 14.58 2.75 -8.65
CA SER A 2 13.15 2.64 -8.31
C SER A 2 12.75 1.17 -8.14
N THR A 3 12.16 0.81 -7.02
CA THR A 3 11.83 -0.59 -6.65
C THR A 3 10.32 -0.79 -6.42
N ASP A 4 9.88 -2.05 -6.38
CA ASP A 4 8.48 -2.46 -6.18
C ASP A 4 8.08 -2.57 -4.69
N PHE A 5 8.87 -1.98 -3.80
CA PHE A 5 8.73 -2.00 -2.33
C PHE A 5 9.05 -3.36 -1.67
N GLU A 6 9.59 -4.34 -2.39
CA GLU A 6 10.07 -5.58 -1.75
C GLU A 6 11.38 -5.34 -0.99
N LEU A 7 11.41 -5.72 0.29
CA LEU A 7 12.57 -5.52 1.17
C LEU A 7 13.83 -6.26 0.66
N SER A 8 13.66 -7.42 0.03
CA SER A 8 14.74 -8.18 -0.59
C SER A 8 15.46 -7.36 -1.67
N ILE A 9 14.70 -6.71 -2.55
CA ILE A 9 15.25 -5.89 -3.63
C ILE A 9 15.88 -4.62 -3.07
N ILE A 10 15.23 -3.97 -2.09
CA ILE A 10 15.78 -2.77 -1.44
C ILE A 10 17.14 -3.09 -0.80
N ASN A 11 17.22 -4.19 -0.05
CA ASN A 11 18.46 -4.60 0.61
C ASN A 11 19.56 -4.97 -0.41
N ALA A 12 19.22 -5.69 -1.48
CA ALA A 12 20.19 -6.05 -2.52
C ALA A 12 20.73 -4.81 -3.26
N VAL A 13 19.88 -3.81 -3.47
CA VAL A 13 20.30 -2.52 -4.06
C VAL A 13 21.22 -1.77 -3.11
N ASP A 14 20.89 -1.70 -1.82
CA ASP A 14 21.72 -1.04 -0.81
C ASP A 14 23.09 -1.72 -0.65
N GLU A 15 23.13 -3.05 -0.74
CA GLU A 15 24.37 -3.84 -0.66
C GLU A 15 25.32 -3.60 -1.85
N VAL A 16 24.77 -3.55 -3.07
CA VAL A 16 25.58 -3.45 -4.30
C VAL A 16 25.83 -2.00 -4.72
N PHE A 17 24.89 -1.09 -4.43
CA PHE A 17 24.88 0.31 -4.86
C PHE A 17 24.62 1.25 -3.68
N SER A 18 25.42 1.15 -2.62
CA SER A 18 25.26 1.91 -1.37
C SER A 18 25.15 3.42 -1.50
N ASP A 19 25.73 4.00 -2.56
CA ASP A 19 25.70 5.45 -2.81
C ASP A 19 24.44 5.90 -3.57
N THR A 20 23.56 4.97 -3.95
CA THR A 20 22.36 5.26 -4.73
C THR A 20 21.12 5.37 -3.85
N GLU A 21 20.36 6.45 -4.04
CA GLU A 21 19.04 6.57 -3.41
C GLU A 21 18.07 5.52 -3.94
N THR A 22 17.48 4.73 -3.04
CA THR A 22 16.42 3.78 -3.38
C THR A 22 15.05 4.39 -3.10
N CYS A 23 14.21 4.44 -4.13
CA CYS A 23 12.87 5.03 -4.06
C CYS A 23 11.80 4.00 -4.40
N GLY A 24 10.67 4.04 -3.69
CA GLY A 24 9.50 3.24 -4.05
C GLY A 24 8.86 3.69 -5.35
N CYS A 25 8.36 2.77 -6.17
CA CYS A 25 7.73 3.06 -7.45
C CYS A 25 6.20 3.13 -7.35
N PHE A 26 5.62 4.32 -7.55
CA PHE A 26 4.16 4.52 -7.52
C PHE A 26 3.39 3.71 -8.60
N PHE A 27 4.06 3.37 -9.71
CA PHE A 27 3.47 2.49 -10.72
C PHE A 27 3.36 1.04 -10.21
N HIS A 28 4.39 0.52 -9.54
CA HIS A 28 4.40 -0.84 -9.01
C HIS A 28 3.38 -1.03 -7.87
N ILE A 29 3.26 -0.07 -6.95
CA ILE A 29 2.23 -0.14 -5.89
C ILE A 29 0.82 -0.17 -6.49
N LYS A 30 0.53 0.66 -7.50
CA LYS A 30 -0.76 0.64 -8.20
C LYS A 30 -1.02 -0.68 -8.92
N LYS A 31 0.00 -1.24 -9.59
CA LYS A 31 -0.09 -2.53 -10.29
C LYS A 31 -0.38 -3.66 -9.30
N SER A 32 0.28 -3.65 -8.14
CA SER A 32 0.07 -4.64 -7.09
C SER A 32 -1.34 -4.56 -6.48
N ILE A 33 -1.81 -3.35 -6.17
CA ILE A 33 -3.19 -3.11 -5.71
C ILE A 33 -4.19 -3.59 -6.77
N TRP A 34 -3.97 -3.25 -8.04
CA TRP A 34 -4.87 -3.64 -9.12
C TRP A 34 -4.98 -5.16 -9.27
N ARG A 35 -3.86 -5.87 -9.17
CA ARG A 35 -3.85 -7.34 -9.18
C ARG A 35 -4.75 -7.92 -8.09
N HIS A 36 -4.63 -7.42 -6.86
CA HIS A 36 -5.47 -7.88 -5.74
C HIS A 36 -6.94 -7.45 -5.89
N VAL A 37 -7.21 -6.29 -6.46
CA VAL A 37 -8.59 -5.89 -6.84
C VAL A 37 -9.20 -6.91 -7.80
N GLN A 38 -8.44 -7.43 -8.78
CA GLN A 38 -8.91 -8.47 -9.69
C GLN A 38 -9.10 -9.81 -8.96
N GLU A 39 -8.08 -10.26 -8.21
CA GLU A 39 -8.10 -11.54 -7.49
C GLU A 39 -9.23 -11.63 -6.45
N TYR A 40 -9.62 -10.50 -5.86
CA TYR A 40 -10.71 -10.43 -4.89
C TYR A 40 -12.10 -10.19 -5.51
N GLY A 41 -12.21 -10.20 -6.84
CA GLY A 41 -13.49 -10.03 -7.54
C GLY A 41 -14.03 -8.60 -7.50
N LEU A 42 -13.20 -7.61 -7.17
CA LEU A 42 -13.59 -6.21 -7.02
C LEU A 42 -13.54 -5.43 -8.35
N ALA A 43 -13.03 -6.04 -9.42
CA ALA A 43 -12.80 -5.36 -10.70
C ALA A 43 -14.06 -4.70 -11.29
N THR A 44 -15.22 -5.36 -11.21
CA THR A 44 -16.50 -4.79 -11.69
C THR A 44 -16.92 -3.59 -10.86
N ALA A 45 -16.89 -3.71 -9.53
CA ALA A 45 -17.23 -2.61 -8.63
C ALA A 45 -16.25 -1.43 -8.77
N TYR A 46 -14.95 -1.69 -8.95
CA TYR A 46 -13.95 -0.66 -9.18
C TYR A 46 -14.17 0.12 -10.49
N LYS A 47 -14.63 -0.57 -11.55
CA LYS A 47 -14.85 0.02 -12.89
C LYS A 47 -16.21 0.70 -13.05
N ASP A 48 -17.11 0.56 -12.07
CA ASP A 48 -18.41 1.25 -12.08
C ASP A 48 -18.23 2.76 -12.25
N ILE A 49 -19.03 3.36 -13.14
CA ILE A 49 -18.96 4.76 -13.56
C ILE A 49 -19.75 5.70 -12.64
N LYS A 50 -20.45 5.16 -11.63
CA LYS A 50 -21.14 5.98 -10.63
C LYS A 50 -20.19 6.98 -9.97
N GLU A 51 -20.71 8.19 -9.76
CA GLU A 51 -19.98 9.31 -9.17
C GLU A 51 -19.54 9.00 -7.73
N ASP A 52 -20.37 8.30 -6.97
CA ASP A 52 -20.17 7.94 -5.57
C ASP A 52 -19.45 6.59 -5.36
N ASN A 53 -18.72 6.10 -6.37
CA ASN A 53 -18.06 4.79 -6.32
C ASN A 53 -16.98 4.71 -5.22
N GLN A 54 -17.40 4.29 -4.03
CA GLN A 54 -16.55 4.16 -2.86
C GLN A 54 -15.46 3.09 -3.06
N THR A 55 -15.74 2.02 -3.81
CA THR A 55 -14.72 0.98 -4.08
C THR A 55 -13.53 1.59 -4.82
N LYS A 56 -13.80 2.37 -5.86
CA LYS A 56 -12.78 3.07 -6.65
C LYS A 56 -12.08 4.16 -5.85
N LEU A 57 -12.84 4.95 -5.08
CA LEU A 57 -12.31 6.03 -4.25
C LEU A 57 -11.33 5.50 -3.21
N TYR A 58 -11.75 4.57 -2.35
CA TYR A 58 -10.91 4.04 -1.27
C TYR A 58 -9.72 3.23 -1.78
N THR A 59 -9.88 2.50 -2.88
CA THR A 59 -8.74 1.83 -3.55
C THR A 59 -7.70 2.84 -4.05
N LYS A 60 -8.12 3.99 -4.57
CA LYS A 60 -7.19 5.05 -4.99
C LYS A 60 -6.54 5.74 -3.80
N MET A 61 -7.30 6.05 -2.75
CA MET A 61 -6.77 6.63 -1.51
C MET A 61 -5.73 5.72 -0.87
N LEU A 62 -5.93 4.40 -0.92
CA LEU A 62 -4.96 3.42 -0.43
C LEU A 62 -3.62 3.55 -1.17
N ALA A 63 -3.63 3.72 -2.50
CA ALA A 63 -2.42 3.98 -3.27
C ALA A 63 -1.78 5.33 -2.91
N CYS A 64 -2.57 6.36 -2.60
CA CYS A 64 -2.08 7.69 -2.23
C CYS A 64 -1.34 7.74 -0.89
N LEU A 65 -1.39 6.67 -0.08
CA LEU A 65 -0.54 6.56 1.12
C LEU A 65 0.96 6.69 0.80
N ALA A 66 1.37 6.40 -0.44
CA ALA A 66 2.74 6.63 -0.91
C ALA A 66 3.19 8.11 -0.86
N PHE A 67 2.26 9.07 -0.70
CA PHE A 67 2.55 10.49 -0.60
C PHE A 67 2.37 11.06 0.82
N VAL A 68 2.01 10.21 1.79
CA VAL A 68 1.90 10.61 3.19
C VAL A 68 3.29 10.57 3.82
N PRO A 69 3.67 11.54 4.67
CA PRO A 69 4.91 11.46 5.44
C PRO A 69 5.01 10.13 6.22
N VAL A 70 6.21 9.55 6.28
CA VAL A 70 6.42 8.19 6.83
C VAL A 70 5.90 8.07 8.27
N GLU A 71 6.07 9.12 9.06
CA GLU A 71 5.60 9.26 10.44
C GLU A 71 4.07 9.26 10.58
N GLU A 72 3.34 9.59 9.52
CA GLU A 72 1.88 9.67 9.49
C GLU A 72 1.23 8.51 8.71
N VAL A 73 1.99 7.71 7.96
CA VAL A 73 1.46 6.62 7.11
C VAL A 73 0.59 5.65 7.91
N VAL A 74 1.00 5.26 9.12
CA VAL A 74 0.26 4.30 9.95
C VAL A 74 -1.07 4.89 10.41
N SER A 75 -1.08 6.15 10.88
CA SER A 75 -2.31 6.81 11.35
C SER A 75 -3.27 7.12 10.20
N ALA A 76 -2.74 7.52 9.05
CA ALA A 76 -3.50 7.71 7.82
C ALA A 76 -4.13 6.41 7.32
N PHE A 77 -3.37 5.29 7.34
CA PHE A 77 -3.88 3.97 6.98
C PHE A 77 -5.01 3.53 7.91
N GLU A 78 -4.85 3.66 9.23
CA GLU A 78 -5.88 3.29 10.21
C GLU A 78 -7.16 4.12 10.04
N THR A 79 -7.02 5.42 9.77
CA THR A 79 -8.15 6.31 9.48
C THR A 79 -8.88 5.85 8.22
N LEU A 80 -8.13 5.56 7.16
CA LEU A 80 -8.68 5.11 5.89
C LEU A 80 -9.35 3.74 6.01
N LYS A 81 -8.77 2.81 6.75
CA LYS A 81 -9.30 1.47 7.00
C LYS A 81 -10.64 1.52 7.72
N LYS A 82 -10.77 2.36 8.75
CA LYS A 82 -12.03 2.56 9.50
C LYS A 82 -13.15 3.13 8.65
N ALA A 83 -12.82 4.01 7.71
CA ALA A 83 -13.80 4.64 6.82
C ALA A 83 -14.11 3.79 5.57
N SER A 84 -13.28 2.78 5.27
CA SER A 84 -13.40 1.99 4.04
C SER A 84 -14.65 1.10 4.01
N PRO A 85 -15.27 0.95 2.82
CA PRO A 85 -16.32 -0.05 2.57
C PRO A 85 -15.93 -1.46 2.98
N SER A 86 -16.86 -2.21 3.59
CA SER A 86 -16.61 -3.57 4.09
C SER A 86 -16.14 -4.56 3.02
N ASN A 87 -16.54 -4.39 1.76
CA ASN A 87 -16.11 -5.23 0.64
C ASN A 87 -14.60 -5.10 0.35
N LEU A 88 -13.93 -4.03 0.80
CA LEU A 88 -12.49 -3.83 0.63
C LEU A 88 -11.64 -4.49 1.72
N GLY A 89 -12.26 -5.16 2.71
CA GLY A 89 -11.54 -5.72 3.86
C GLY A 89 -10.36 -6.64 3.49
N LYS A 90 -10.51 -7.48 2.46
CA LYS A 90 -9.41 -8.34 1.97
C LYS A 90 -8.24 -7.52 1.40
N LEU A 91 -8.55 -6.47 0.65
CA LEU A 91 -7.55 -5.57 0.06
C LEU A 91 -6.79 -4.80 1.13
N TYR A 92 -7.48 -4.27 2.15
CA TYR A 92 -6.83 -3.53 3.24
C TYR A 92 -5.99 -4.45 4.11
N LYS A 93 -6.46 -5.67 4.38
CA LYS A 93 -5.67 -6.68 5.11
C LYS A 93 -4.39 -7.05 4.35
N TYR A 94 -4.50 -7.23 3.04
CA TYR A 94 -3.33 -7.42 2.18
C TYR A 94 -2.36 -6.24 2.30
N PHE A 95 -2.85 -5.02 2.10
CA PHE A 95 -1.99 -3.84 2.11
C PHE A 95 -1.29 -3.62 3.46
N GLU A 96 -2.01 -3.83 4.56
CA GLU A 96 -1.46 -3.80 5.92
C GLU A 96 -0.31 -4.79 6.10
N GLN A 97 -0.50 -6.03 5.66
CA GLN A 97 0.48 -7.09 5.84
C GLN A 97 1.80 -6.82 5.10
N TYR A 98 1.74 -6.23 3.90
CA TYR A 98 2.91 -6.12 3.00
C TYR A 98 3.53 -4.72 2.93
N TYR A 99 2.77 -3.65 3.21
CA TYR A 99 3.26 -2.27 3.06
C TYR A 99 3.30 -1.47 4.36
N ILE A 100 2.43 -1.77 5.32
CA ILE A 100 2.39 -1.07 6.62
C ILE A 100 3.18 -1.87 7.68
N GLY A 101 3.07 -3.19 7.62
CA GLY A 101 3.55 -4.12 8.64
C GLY A 101 2.46 -4.41 9.68
N PRO A 102 2.43 -5.63 10.26
CA PRO A 102 1.55 -5.90 11.39
C PRO A 102 1.91 -4.96 12.54
N LEU A 103 0.92 -4.45 13.27
CA LEU A 103 1.12 -3.76 14.55
C LEU A 103 1.85 -4.70 15.52
N THR A 104 3.18 -4.77 15.46
CA THR A 104 3.96 -5.24 16.60
C THR A 104 3.85 -4.14 17.64
N ARG A 105 2.80 -4.21 18.46
CA ARG A 105 2.79 -3.56 19.78
C ARG A 105 4.01 -4.11 20.53
N GLY A 106 5.15 -3.43 20.44
CA GLY A 106 6.31 -3.68 21.31
C GLY A 106 7.58 -4.26 20.66
N ARG A 107 8.00 -3.84 19.47
CA ARG A 107 9.43 -3.88 19.13
C ARG A 107 9.89 -2.56 18.56
N SER A 108 10.52 -1.75 19.41
CA SER A 108 11.37 -0.65 18.96
C SER A 108 12.42 -1.20 17.99
N PRO A 109 12.76 -0.46 16.91
CA PRO A 109 13.96 -0.77 16.15
C PRO A 109 15.14 -0.65 17.12
N LYS A 110 15.96 -1.71 17.22
CA LYS A 110 17.30 -1.56 17.78
C LYS A 110 18.07 -0.67 16.80
N ARG A 111 18.26 0.60 17.18
CA ARG A 111 19.50 1.29 16.84
C ARG A 111 20.58 0.80 17.79
#